data_AF-A0A4R8LQF7-F1
#
_entry.id   AF-A0A4R8LQF7-F1
#
_cell.length_a   1.000
_cell.length_b   1.000
_cell.length_c   1.000
_cell.angle_alpha   90.00
_cell.angle_beta   90.00
_cell.angle_gamma   90.00
#
_symmetry.space_group_name_H-M   'P 1'
#
loop_
_entity.id
_entity.type
_entity.pdbx_description
1 polymer ?
#
loop_
_entity_poly.entity_id
_entity_poly.type
_entity_poly.pdbx_seq_one_letter_code
_entity_poly.pdbx_strand_id
1 'polypeptide(L)'
;MGEPITSIQRTQPDPLQSRAASLERVAAHLAADEEGVIAGLRLLGALEEKGLLPLLTALVERGDRVLARGVDVLHTSSGISALQTAVTLLQWVGKLDSNSVSTLFTALDAGVKRAGLKSEEVNRRAQGNSRPIGIYDILAKLQDPSVNTAIGYLFEFLAGMGEALREAGLPK
;
A
#
# COMPACT_ATOMS: atom_id res chain seq x y z
N MET A 1 -23.89 34.70 -62.96
CA MET A 1 -22.97 33.63 -62.50
C MET A 1 -21.85 34.32 -61.74
N GLY A 2 -21.62 33.98 -60.48
CA GLY A 2 -20.56 34.56 -59.65
C GLY A 2 -19.31 33.69 -59.71
N GLU A 3 -18.14 34.29 -59.87
CA GLU A 3 -16.87 33.56 -59.90
C GLU A 3 -16.56 32.92 -58.54
N PRO A 4 -15.95 31.72 -58.51
CA PRO A 4 -15.76 30.97 -57.29
C PRO A 4 -14.65 31.59 -56.43
N ILE A 5 -14.92 31.74 -55.14
CA ILE A 5 -13.94 32.11 -54.11
C ILE A 5 -12.88 31.01 -53.98
N THR A 6 -11.74 31.19 -54.64
CA THR A 6 -10.58 30.29 -54.64
C THR A 6 -9.47 30.81 -53.73
N SER A 7 -9.74 31.03 -52.45
CA SER A 7 -8.71 30.93 -51.40
C SER A 7 -9.33 31.17 -50.03
N ILE A 8 -9.51 30.11 -49.25
CA ILE A 8 -9.66 30.23 -47.81
C ILE A 8 -8.23 30.15 -47.26
N GLN A 9 -7.59 31.31 -47.07
CA GLN A 9 -6.36 31.38 -46.28
C GLN A 9 -6.72 31.09 -44.83
N ARG A 10 -6.61 29.82 -44.43
CA ARG A 10 -6.63 29.46 -43.01
C ARG A 10 -5.39 30.09 -42.38
N THR A 11 -5.57 31.16 -41.61
CA THR A 11 -4.54 31.72 -40.76
C THR A 11 -4.07 30.62 -39.81
N GLN A 12 -2.95 30.00 -40.16
CA GLN A 12 -2.31 29.01 -39.31
C GLN A 12 -1.82 29.77 -38.07
N PRO A 13 -2.28 29.43 -36.85
CA PRO A 13 -1.86 30.15 -35.66
C PRO A 13 -0.34 30.07 -35.54
N ASP A 14 0.31 31.23 -35.48
CA ASP A 14 1.74 31.33 -35.27
C ASP A 14 2.10 30.63 -33.94
N PRO A 15 2.94 29.58 -33.95
CA PRO A 15 3.28 28.82 -32.76
C PRO A 15 3.91 29.69 -31.65
N LEU A 16 4.47 30.86 -31.98
CA LEU A 16 5.00 31.81 -31.01
C LEU A 16 3.88 32.62 -30.31
N GLN A 17 2.85 33.05 -31.03
CA GLN A 17 1.69 33.75 -30.45
C GLN A 17 0.86 32.83 -29.55
N SER A 18 0.74 31.55 -29.93
CA SER A 18 0.08 30.53 -29.12
C SER A 18 0.82 30.28 -27.79
N ARG A 19 2.16 30.28 -27.80
CA ARG A 19 2.97 30.14 -26.59
C ARG A 19 2.85 31.32 -25.65
N ALA A 20 2.93 32.55 -26.16
CA ALA A 20 2.78 33.76 -25.36
C ALA A 20 1.40 33.82 -24.69
N ALA A 21 0.32 33.57 -25.44
CA ALA A 21 -1.04 33.53 -24.91
C ALA A 21 -1.27 32.38 -23.90
N SER A 22 -0.54 31.27 -24.03
CA SER A 22 -0.61 30.16 -23.08
C SER A 22 0.11 30.49 -21.76
N LEU A 23 1.29 31.12 -21.84
CA LEU A 23 2.03 31.60 -20.67
C LEU A 23 1.24 32.65 -19.89
N GLU A 24 0.61 33.59 -20.60
CA GLU A 24 -0.19 34.64 -20.00
C GLU A 24 -1.44 34.08 -19.29
N ARG A 25 -2.08 33.06 -19.89
CA ARG A 25 -3.19 32.34 -19.25
C ARG A 25 -2.75 31.60 -17.99
N VAL A 26 -1.64 30.87 -18.06
CA VAL A 26 -1.10 30.13 -16.90
C VAL A 26 -0.69 31.11 -15.79
N ALA A 27 -0.02 32.21 -16.13
CA ALA A 27 0.34 33.27 -15.18
C ALA A 27 -0.88 33.89 -14.52
N ALA A 28 -1.95 34.18 -15.27
CA ALA A 28 -3.20 34.70 -14.72
C ALA A 28 -3.89 33.71 -13.77
N HIS A 29 -3.87 32.41 -14.08
CA HIS A 29 -4.41 31.38 -13.19
C HIS A 29 -3.59 31.17 -11.92
N LEU A 30 -2.25 31.21 -12.03
CA LEU A 30 -1.34 31.15 -10.88
C LEU A 30 -1.51 32.37 -9.97
N ALA A 31 -1.67 33.56 -10.55
CA ALA A 31 -1.87 34.80 -9.81
C ALA A 31 -3.25 34.90 -9.14
N ALA A 32 -4.25 34.18 -9.64
CA ALA A 32 -5.59 34.14 -9.05
C ALA A 32 -5.65 33.33 -7.74
N ASP A 33 -4.71 32.40 -7.52
CA ASP A 33 -4.60 31.58 -6.31
C ASP A 33 -3.13 31.44 -5.88
N GLU A 34 -2.51 32.57 -5.57
CA GLU A 34 -1.10 32.64 -5.17
C GLU A 34 -0.81 31.76 -3.94
N GLU A 35 -1.70 31.77 -2.94
CA GLU A 35 -1.54 30.98 -1.72
C GLU A 35 -1.61 29.48 -1.98
N GLY A 36 -2.58 29.01 -2.77
CA GLY A 36 -2.72 27.60 -3.14
C GLY A 36 -1.51 27.09 -3.94
N VAL A 37 -0.99 27.91 -4.85
CA VAL A 37 0.20 27.60 -5.64
C VAL A 37 1.44 27.51 -4.75
N ILE A 38 1.66 28.46 -3.85
CA ILE A 38 2.78 28.43 -2.91
C ILE A 38 2.68 27.21 -1.99
N ALA A 39 1.49 26.88 -1.50
CA ALA A 39 1.26 25.70 -0.67
C ALA A 39 1.56 24.39 -1.43
N GLY A 40 1.13 24.29 -2.69
CA GLY A 40 1.41 23.14 -3.55
C GLY A 40 2.90 22.97 -3.82
N LEU A 41 3.60 24.06 -4.15
CA LEU A 41 5.06 24.05 -4.36
C LEU A 41 5.82 23.65 -3.10
N ARG A 42 5.40 24.11 -1.92
CA ARG A 42 5.97 23.69 -0.63
C ARG A 42 5.77 22.20 -0.38
N LEU A 43 4.59 21.66 -0.69
CA LEU A 43 4.31 20.23 -0.55
C LEU A 43 5.19 19.41 -1.49
N LEU A 44 5.29 19.79 -2.77
CA LEU A 44 6.16 19.11 -3.74
C LEU A 44 7.62 19.14 -3.28
N GLY A 45 8.10 20.29 -2.81
CA GLY A 45 9.47 20.43 -2.26
C GLY A 45 9.71 19.49 -1.07
N ALA A 46 8.79 19.44 -0.11
CA ALA A 46 8.90 18.56 1.05
C ALA A 46 8.85 17.07 0.69
N LEU A 47 8.13 16.70 -0.38
CA LEU A 47 8.09 15.32 -0.88
C LEU A 47 9.38 14.93 -1.61
N GLU A 48 9.96 15.86 -2.37
CA GLU A 48 11.23 15.66 -3.07
C GLU A 48 12.40 15.51 -2.09
N GLU A 49 12.48 16.38 -1.08
CA GLU A 49 13.51 16.31 -0.02
C GLU A 49 13.50 14.97 0.72
N LYS A 50 12.32 14.32 0.82
CA LYS A 50 12.15 13.02 1.46
C LYS A 50 12.25 11.84 0.48
N GLY A 51 12.53 12.09 -0.80
CA GLY A 51 12.58 11.06 -1.84
C GLY A 51 11.25 10.36 -2.10
N LEU A 52 10.13 10.94 -1.67
CA LEU A 52 8.79 10.37 -1.79
C LEU A 52 8.12 10.71 -3.12
N LEU A 53 8.53 11.80 -3.77
CA LEU A 53 7.93 12.27 -5.01
C LEU A 53 7.92 11.18 -6.11
N PRO A 54 9.03 10.45 -6.40
CA PRO A 54 9.02 9.41 -7.43
C PRO A 54 8.08 8.26 -7.11
N LEU A 55 7.98 7.92 -5.82
CA LEU A 55 7.15 6.82 -5.31
C LEU A 55 5.66 7.17 -5.44
N LEU A 56 5.28 8.39 -5.08
CA LEU A 56 3.92 8.89 -5.22
C LEU A 56 3.51 9.06 -6.68
N THR A 57 4.41 9.58 -7.53
CA THR A 57 4.16 9.69 -8.98
C THR A 57 3.91 8.32 -9.60
N ALA A 58 4.76 7.33 -9.31
CA ALA A 58 4.59 5.96 -9.82
C ALA A 58 3.28 5.29 -9.31
N LEU A 59 2.87 5.61 -8.08
CA LEU A 59 1.61 5.11 -7.52
C LEU A 59 0.39 5.73 -8.21
N VAL A 60 0.45 7.02 -8.54
CA VAL A 60 -0.62 7.74 -9.24
C VAL A 60 -0.73 7.27 -10.69
N GLU A 61 0.39 7.19 -11.41
CA GLU A 61 0.43 6.74 -12.82
C GLU A 61 -0.06 5.30 -13.02
N ARG A 62 0.09 4.44 -12.01
CA ARG A 62 -0.35 3.03 -12.05
C ARG A 62 -1.68 2.80 -11.33
N GLY A 63 -2.23 3.83 -10.68
CA GLY A 63 -3.27 3.73 -9.66
C GLY A 63 -4.70 3.96 -10.13
N ASP A 64 -5.01 3.79 -11.42
CA ASP A 64 -6.29 4.23 -12.02
C ASP A 64 -7.57 3.69 -11.36
N ARG A 65 -7.52 2.49 -10.74
CA ARG A 65 -8.73 1.87 -10.14
C ARG A 65 -8.84 2.02 -8.63
N VAL A 66 -7.73 2.29 -7.94
CA VAL A 66 -7.68 2.37 -6.47
C VAL A 66 -7.91 3.81 -6.02
N LEU A 67 -7.35 4.79 -6.74
CA LEU A 67 -7.52 6.21 -6.42
C LEU A 67 -8.96 6.68 -6.63
N ALA A 68 -9.61 6.22 -7.69
CA ALA A 68 -11.00 6.57 -8.01
C ALA A 68 -12.04 6.08 -6.98
N ARG A 69 -11.72 5.08 -6.15
CA ARG A 69 -12.57 4.63 -5.01
C ARG A 69 -12.01 4.99 -3.64
N GLY A 70 -10.71 5.22 -3.54
CA GLY A 70 -10.02 5.52 -2.29
C GLY A 70 -10.13 6.99 -1.86
N VAL A 71 -10.18 7.93 -2.81
CA VAL A 71 -10.32 9.36 -2.52
C VAL A 71 -11.60 9.66 -1.73
N ASP A 72 -12.72 9.05 -2.11
CA ASP A 72 -13.99 9.23 -1.39
C ASP A 72 -13.95 8.72 0.05
N VAL A 73 -13.18 7.65 0.31
CA VAL A 73 -12.99 7.12 1.66
C VAL A 73 -12.13 8.08 2.50
N LEU A 74 -11.11 8.68 1.90
CA LEU A 74 -10.20 9.64 2.54
C LEU A 74 -10.85 11.00 2.85
N HIS A 75 -11.92 11.37 2.13
CA HIS A 75 -12.69 12.58 2.38
C HIS A 75 -13.54 12.53 3.67
N THR A 76 -13.63 11.37 4.31
CA THR A 76 -14.33 11.21 5.61
C THR A 76 -13.35 11.34 6.77
N SER A 77 -13.82 11.75 7.96
CA SER A 77 -12.98 11.75 9.18
C SER A 77 -12.42 10.36 9.52
N SER A 78 -13.15 9.31 9.14
CA SER A 78 -12.72 7.91 9.23
C SER A 78 -11.52 7.62 8.32
N GLY A 79 -11.51 8.16 7.09
CA GLY A 79 -10.41 8.01 6.16
C GLY A 79 -9.11 8.66 6.63
N ILE A 80 -9.20 9.87 7.19
CA ILE A 80 -8.03 10.56 7.79
C ILE A 80 -7.48 9.75 8.98
N SER A 81 -8.36 9.22 9.82
CA SER A 81 -7.98 8.38 10.97
C SER A 81 -7.30 7.07 10.52
N ALA A 82 -7.80 6.46 9.44
CA ALA A 82 -7.19 5.27 8.85
C ALA A 82 -5.80 5.57 8.28
N LEU A 83 -5.62 6.71 7.61
CA LEU A 83 -4.32 7.15 7.11
C LEU A 83 -3.32 7.36 8.26
N GLN A 84 -3.75 8.02 9.33
CA GLN A 84 -2.92 8.22 10.53
C GLN A 84 -2.52 6.89 11.18
N THR A 85 -3.45 5.93 11.24
CA THR A 85 -3.18 4.57 11.73
C THR A 85 -2.15 3.87 10.85
N ALA A 86 -2.30 3.94 9.52
CA ALA A 86 -1.35 3.35 8.58
C ALA A 86 0.05 3.95 8.71
N VAL A 87 0.17 5.28 8.84
CA VAL A 87 1.45 5.95 9.08
C VAL A 87 2.05 5.51 10.43
N THR A 88 1.25 5.39 11.48
CA THR A 88 1.69 4.94 12.80
C THR A 88 2.22 3.50 12.75
N LEU A 89 1.53 2.62 12.02
CA LEU A 89 1.98 1.24 11.78
C LEU A 89 3.31 1.21 11.02
N LEU A 90 3.45 2.02 9.96
CA LEU A 90 4.71 2.12 9.22
C LEU A 90 5.87 2.61 10.09
N GLN A 91 5.62 3.60 10.95
CA GLN A 91 6.62 4.07 11.91
C GLN A 91 6.99 2.99 12.93
N TRP A 92 6.01 2.23 13.41
CA TRP A 92 6.27 1.14 14.34
C TRP A 92 7.09 0.02 13.68
N VAL A 93 6.72 -0.39 12.47
CA VAL A 93 7.48 -1.36 11.66
C VAL A 93 8.90 -0.87 11.41
N GLY A 94 9.09 0.42 11.12
CA GLY A 94 10.41 1.01 10.94
C GLY A 94 11.29 1.05 12.19
N LYS A 95 10.71 0.88 13.39
CA LYS A 95 11.43 0.77 14.67
C LYS A 95 11.79 -0.67 15.04
N LEU A 96 11.23 -1.66 14.36
CA LEU A 96 11.52 -3.06 14.62
C LEU A 96 12.91 -3.42 14.09
N ASP A 97 13.57 -4.35 14.77
CA ASP A 97 14.82 -4.93 14.29
C ASP A 97 14.59 -5.64 12.94
N SER A 98 15.31 -5.19 11.91
CA SER A 98 15.17 -5.67 10.53
C SER A 98 15.42 -7.18 10.44
N ASN A 99 16.32 -7.72 11.26
CA ASN A 99 16.65 -9.13 11.27
C ASN A 99 15.49 -9.99 11.84
N SER A 100 14.89 -9.54 12.94
CA SER A 100 13.72 -10.19 13.55
C SER A 100 12.52 -10.20 12.60
N VAL A 101 12.23 -9.07 11.94
CA VAL A 101 11.14 -8.95 10.96
C VAL A 101 11.40 -9.85 9.74
N SER A 102 12.62 -9.83 9.20
CA SER A 102 13.02 -10.68 8.07
C SER A 102 12.86 -12.18 8.39
N THR A 103 13.26 -12.59 9.59
CA THR A 103 13.13 -13.97 10.07
C THR A 103 11.66 -14.39 10.14
N LEU A 104 10.79 -13.53 10.68
CA LEU A 104 9.35 -13.78 10.75
C LEU A 104 8.73 -13.91 9.35
N PHE A 105 9.04 -13.00 8.43
CA PHE A 105 8.54 -13.08 7.05
C PHE A 105 9.03 -14.34 6.33
N THR A 106 10.29 -14.72 6.54
CA THR A 106 10.86 -15.94 5.94
C THR A 106 10.16 -17.19 6.49
N ALA A 107 9.92 -17.24 7.80
CA ALA A 107 9.18 -18.33 8.43
C ALA A 107 7.72 -18.41 7.95
N LEU A 108 7.06 -17.26 7.77
CA LEU A 108 5.70 -17.17 7.21
C LEU A 108 5.66 -17.66 5.75
N ASP A 109 6.57 -17.20 4.90
CA ASP A 109 6.67 -17.64 3.50
C ASP A 109 6.93 -19.16 3.41
N ALA A 110 7.84 -19.69 4.23
CA ALA A 110 8.09 -21.12 4.32
C ALA A 110 6.83 -21.90 4.77
N GLY A 111 6.06 -21.34 5.71
CA GLY A 111 4.78 -21.89 6.15
C GLY A 111 3.74 -21.92 5.04
N VAL A 112 3.56 -20.82 4.31
CA VAL A 112 2.62 -20.70 3.18
C VAL A 112 3.01 -21.68 2.07
N LYS A 113 4.29 -21.76 1.69
CA LYS A 113 4.79 -22.73 0.71
C LYS A 113 4.52 -24.17 1.15
N ARG A 114 4.82 -24.51 2.41
CA ARG A 114 4.59 -25.86 2.94
C ARG A 114 3.10 -26.21 3.02
N ALA A 115 2.24 -25.24 3.35
CA ALA A 115 0.79 -25.41 3.37
C ALA A 115 0.22 -25.58 1.95
N GLY A 116 0.70 -24.78 0.98
CA GLY A 116 0.32 -24.89 -0.43
C GLY A 116 0.72 -26.23 -1.04
N LEU A 117 1.95 -26.68 -0.81
CA LEU A 117 2.46 -27.98 -1.26
C LEU A 117 1.71 -29.16 -0.63
N LYS A 118 1.38 -29.08 0.66
CA LYS A 118 0.57 -30.10 1.35
C LYS A 118 -0.93 -30.00 1.00
N SER A 119 -1.41 -28.90 0.45
CA SER A 119 -2.82 -28.74 0.07
C SER A 119 -3.23 -29.77 -0.98
N GLU A 120 -2.32 -30.17 -1.88
CA GLU A 120 -2.61 -31.23 -2.87
C GLU A 120 -2.72 -32.63 -2.26
N GLU A 121 -1.89 -32.94 -1.26
CA GLU A 121 -1.95 -34.20 -0.52
C GLU A 121 -3.15 -34.25 0.43
N VAL A 122 -3.48 -33.12 1.06
CA VAL A 122 -4.67 -32.95 1.92
C VAL A 122 -5.94 -33.03 1.08
N ASN A 123 -5.99 -32.39 -0.09
CA ASN A 123 -7.12 -32.46 -1.01
C ASN A 123 -7.29 -33.87 -1.59
N ARG A 124 -6.20 -34.59 -1.92
CA ARG A 124 -6.27 -36.02 -2.31
C ARG A 124 -6.83 -36.91 -1.20
N ARG A 125 -6.42 -36.69 0.06
CA ARG A 125 -6.98 -37.42 1.22
C ARG A 125 -8.45 -37.09 1.47
N ALA A 126 -8.85 -35.84 1.25
CA ALA A 126 -10.25 -35.42 1.37
C ALA A 126 -11.15 -35.99 0.25
N GLN A 127 -10.61 -36.23 -0.95
CA GLN A 127 -11.37 -36.73 -2.11
C GLN A 127 -11.38 -38.25 -2.27
N GLY A 128 -10.45 -38.99 -1.66
CA GLY A 128 -10.37 -40.45 -1.80
C GLY A 128 -10.23 -41.16 -0.47
N ASN A 129 -11.34 -41.74 0.03
CA ASN A 129 -11.50 -42.74 1.11
C ASN A 129 -10.44 -42.83 2.23
N SER A 130 -9.73 -41.75 2.52
CA SER A 130 -8.60 -41.71 3.45
C SER A 130 -9.13 -41.34 4.82
N ARG A 131 -8.64 -42.03 5.85
CA ARG A 131 -9.08 -41.78 7.23
C ARG A 131 -8.84 -40.31 7.61
N PRO A 132 -9.78 -39.67 8.31
CA PRO A 132 -9.57 -38.33 8.85
C PRO A 132 -8.36 -38.35 9.79
N ILE A 133 -7.71 -37.19 9.94
CA ILE A 133 -6.59 -37.01 10.87
C ILE A 133 -7.04 -37.46 12.27
N GLY A 134 -6.40 -38.47 12.82
CA GLY A 134 -6.69 -38.96 14.16
C GLY A 134 -6.01 -38.12 15.24
N ILE A 135 -6.48 -38.25 16.48
CA ILE A 135 -5.87 -37.58 17.66
C ILE A 135 -4.39 -38.00 17.80
N TYR A 136 -4.06 -39.26 17.53
CA TYR A 136 -2.68 -39.75 17.54
C TYR A 136 -1.80 -39.08 16.47
N ASP A 137 -2.33 -38.80 15.28
CA ASP A 137 -1.60 -38.12 14.22
C ASP A 137 -1.32 -36.65 14.60
N ILE A 138 -2.24 -36.01 15.33
CA ILE A 138 -2.04 -34.67 15.87
C ILE A 138 -0.94 -34.70 16.94
N LEU A 139 -1.00 -35.65 17.86
CA LEU A 139 -0.01 -35.79 18.92
C LEU A 139 1.40 -36.06 18.35
N ALA A 140 1.49 -36.92 17.33
CA ALA A 140 2.73 -37.19 16.60
C ALA A 140 3.25 -35.94 15.88
N LYS A 141 2.37 -35.10 15.31
CA LYS A 141 2.75 -33.82 14.70
C LYS A 141 3.21 -32.78 15.72
N LEU A 142 2.64 -32.77 16.91
CA LEU A 142 3.09 -31.88 18.00
C LEU A 142 4.48 -32.27 18.50
N GLN A 143 4.86 -33.55 18.39
CA GLN A 143 6.20 -34.03 18.70
C GLN A 143 7.23 -33.73 17.60
N ASP A 144 6.82 -33.28 16.40
CA ASP A 144 7.75 -32.85 15.36
C ASP A 144 8.57 -31.64 15.87
N PRO A 145 9.91 -31.71 15.84
CA PRO A 145 10.76 -30.63 16.35
C PRO A 145 10.45 -29.26 15.73
N SER A 146 10.07 -29.22 14.46
CA SER A 146 9.75 -27.98 13.75
C SER A 146 8.43 -27.37 14.25
N VAL A 147 7.42 -28.21 14.49
CA VAL A 147 6.11 -27.78 15.00
C VAL A 147 6.25 -27.32 16.44
N ASN A 148 6.98 -28.07 17.26
CA ASN A 148 7.25 -27.70 18.65
C ASN A 148 8.01 -26.37 18.75
N THR A 149 9.01 -26.16 17.87
CA THR A 149 9.73 -24.89 17.80
C THR A 149 8.80 -23.72 17.49
N ALA A 150 7.93 -23.85 16.48
CA ALA A 150 6.97 -22.81 16.11
C ALA A 150 5.94 -22.51 17.23
N ILE A 151 5.46 -23.55 17.92
CA ILE A 151 4.57 -23.40 19.08
C ILE A 151 5.30 -22.69 20.23
N GLY A 152 6.57 -23.03 20.48
CA GLY A 152 7.40 -22.34 21.47
C GLY A 152 7.52 -20.84 21.18
N TYR A 153 7.86 -20.47 19.95
CA TYR A 153 7.89 -19.05 19.53
C TYR A 153 6.54 -18.35 19.69
N LEU A 154 5.45 -19.04 19.38
CA LEU A 154 4.10 -18.50 19.57
C LEU A 154 3.82 -18.24 21.05
N PHE A 155 4.18 -19.14 21.95
CA PHE A 155 3.98 -18.95 23.39
C PHE A 155 4.83 -17.82 23.96
N GLU A 156 6.10 -17.71 23.56
CA GLU A 156 6.97 -16.59 23.97
C GLU A 156 6.41 -15.24 23.46
N PHE A 157 5.92 -15.20 22.22
CA PHE A 157 5.23 -14.02 21.68
C PHE A 157 3.99 -13.66 22.50
N LEU A 158 3.13 -14.65 22.81
CA LEU A 158 1.92 -14.44 23.59
C LEU A 158 2.25 -13.98 25.02
N ALA A 159 3.32 -14.51 25.63
CA ALA A 159 3.78 -14.12 26.96
C ALA A 159 4.23 -12.64 26.98
N GLY A 160 5.11 -12.25 26.06
CA GLY A 160 5.58 -10.87 25.95
C GLY A 160 4.47 -9.88 25.60
N MET A 161 3.54 -10.27 24.72
CA MET A 161 2.34 -9.46 24.45
C MET A 161 1.48 -9.31 25.71
N GLY A 162 1.25 -10.39 26.46
CA GLY A 162 0.49 -10.37 27.69
C GLY A 162 1.13 -9.50 28.77
N GLU A 163 2.46 -9.46 28.87
CA GLU A 163 3.22 -8.57 29.75
C GLU A 163 2.98 -7.11 29.40
N ALA A 164 3.20 -6.72 28.15
CA ALA A 164 3.00 -5.35 27.68
C ALA A 164 1.55 -4.87 27.88
N LEU A 165 0.56 -5.73 27.65
CA LEU A 165 -0.86 -5.38 27.81
C LEU A 165 -1.26 -5.17 29.28
N ARG A 166 -0.64 -5.91 30.21
CA ARG A 166 -0.84 -5.68 31.66
C ARG A 166 -0.21 -4.37 32.10
N GLU A 167 0.98 -4.06 31.62
CA GLU A 167 1.68 -2.80 31.90
C GLU A 167 0.94 -1.59 31.33
N ALA A 168 0.31 -1.75 30.16
CA ALA A 168 -0.52 -0.72 29.54
C ALA A 168 -1.86 -0.46 30.27
N GLY A 169 -2.19 -1.25 31.30
CA GLY A 169 -3.34 -0.99 32.17
C GLY A 169 -4.70 -1.20 31.51
N LEU A 170 -4.83 -2.17 30.60
CA LEU A 170 -6.15 -2.52 30.05
C LEU A 170 -7.09 -2.99 31.19
N PRO A 171 -8.36 -2.52 31.21
CA PRO A 171 -9.33 -2.96 32.20
C PRO A 171 -9.54 -4.48 32.06
N LYS A 172 -9.52 -5.16 33.21
CA LYS A 172 -9.85 -6.59 33.34
C LYS A 172 -11.29 -6.86 32.91
#